data_AF-A0A5K0YRD4-F1
#
_entry.id   AF-A0A5K0YRD4-F1
#
_cell.length_a   1.000
_cell.length_b   1.000
_cell.length_c   1.000
_cell.angle_alpha   90.00
_cell.angle_beta   90.00
_cell.angle_gamma   90.00
#
_symmetry.space_group_name_H-M   'P 1'
#
loop_
_entity.id
_entity.type
_entity.pdbx_description
1 polymer ?
#
loop_
_entity_poly.entity_id
_entity_poly.type
_entity_poly.pdbx_seq_one_letter_code
_entity_poly.pdbx_strand_id
1 'polypeptide(L)'
;IKPGATYYYICGDSSLSAMSEEFVFKAPPSPSIDSYPYRIAVVGDLGLTGNSTSTIDHLIGNKPSLVLMVGDLSYANQYLTTGGKGAPCFSCSFPDAPIRETYQPRWDAWG
;
A
#
# COMPACT_ATOMS: atom_id res chain seq x y z
N ILE A 1 17.06 8.98 13.94
CA ILE A 1 15.76 8.69 14.58
C ILE A 1 16.02 7.98 15.92
N LYS A 2 15.38 8.41 17.01
CA LYS A 2 15.45 7.81 18.35
C LYS A 2 14.39 6.70 18.43
N PRO A 3 14.74 5.48 18.90
CA PRO A 3 13.77 4.38 18.98
C PRO A 3 12.57 4.72 19.86
N GLY A 4 11.38 4.31 19.43
CA GLY A 4 10.11 4.53 20.14
C GLY A 4 9.60 5.97 20.19
N ALA A 5 10.34 6.95 19.65
CA ALA A 5 9.93 8.34 19.62
C ALA A 5 8.91 8.64 18.50
N THR A 6 8.04 9.62 18.74
CA THR A 6 7.10 10.17 17.75
C THR A 6 7.77 11.27 16.95
N TYR A 7 7.56 11.25 15.63
CA TYR A 7 8.10 12.23 14.68
C TYR A 7 6.97 12.87 13.89
N TYR A 8 7.02 14.19 13.80
CA TYR A 8 6.17 15.02 12.93
C TYR A 8 7.02 15.47 11.75
N TYR A 9 6.47 15.41 10.54
CA TYR A 9 7.20 15.79 9.34
C TYR A 9 6.27 16.34 8.25
N ILE A 10 6.83 17.20 7.41
CA ILE A 10 6.25 17.67 6.15
C ILE A 10 7.22 17.29 5.02
N CYS A 11 6.71 16.97 3.84
CA CYS A 11 7.52 16.66 2.67
C CYS A 11 7.09 17.49 1.46
N GLY A 12 8.01 17.72 0.53
CA GLY A 12 7.76 18.55 -0.64
C GLY A 12 8.96 19.39 -1.01
N ASP A 13 8.77 20.32 -1.94
CA ASP A 13 9.78 21.29 -2.33
C ASP A 13 9.48 22.64 -1.67
N SER A 14 10.32 23.05 -0.72
CA SER A 14 10.16 24.30 0.03
C SER A 14 10.51 25.55 -0.80
N SER A 15 11.17 25.39 -1.94
CA SER A 15 11.39 26.49 -2.89
C SER A 15 10.15 26.79 -3.72
N LEU A 16 9.22 25.83 -3.78
CA LEU A 16 7.92 25.94 -4.41
C LEU A 16 6.81 26.01 -3.34
N SER A 17 5.62 26.49 -3.68
CA SER A 17 4.46 26.38 -2.78
C SER A 17 3.85 24.97 -2.82
N ALA A 18 4.70 23.94 -2.73
CA ALA A 18 4.34 22.53 -2.96
C ALA A 18 4.78 21.63 -1.79
N MET A 19 4.43 22.07 -0.57
CA MET A 19 4.63 21.29 0.65
C MET A 19 3.37 20.51 1.01
N SER A 20 3.54 19.31 1.57
CA SER A 20 2.45 18.51 2.12
C SER A 20 1.87 19.13 3.40
N GLU A 21 0.75 18.57 3.85
CA GLU A 21 0.33 18.70 5.24
C GLU A 21 1.32 17.99 6.21
N GLU A 22 1.15 18.22 7.51
CA GLU A 22 1.96 17.55 8.54
C GLU A 22 1.49 16.10 8.74
N PHE A 23 2.44 15.18 8.66
CA PHE A 23 2.25 13.77 8.97
C PHE A 23 2.97 13.37 10.25
N VAL A 24 2.50 12.30 10.88
CA VAL A 24 3.07 11.78 12.12
C VAL A 24 3.30 10.27 12.05
N PHE A 25 4.45 9.81 12.55
CA PHE A 25 4.72 8.38 12.75
C PHE A 25 5.50 8.13 14.05
N LYS A 26 5.41 6.90 14.55
CA LYS A 26 6.19 6.43 15.71
C LYS A 26 7.30 5.49 15.25
N ALA A 27 8.54 5.80 15.61
CA ALA A 27 9.68 4.95 15.31
C ALA A 27 9.56 3.59 16.04
N PRO A 28 10.03 2.49 15.44
CA PRO A 28 10.05 1.19 16.11
C PRO A 28 10.90 1.23 17.39
N PRO A 29 10.63 0.35 18.37
CA PRO A 29 11.44 0.24 19.56
C PRO A 29 12.86 -0.23 19.24
N SER A 30 13.78 -0.07 20.19
CA SER A 30 15.14 -0.60 20.05
C SER A 30 15.07 -2.14 20.08
N PRO A 31 15.78 -2.85 19.19
CA PRO A 31 15.80 -4.31 19.24
C PRO A 31 16.33 -4.81 20.59
N SER A 32 15.51 -5.51 21.36
CA SER A 32 15.92 -6.19 22.58
C SER A 32 15.01 -7.39 22.86
N ILE A 33 15.41 -8.24 23.80
CA ILE A 33 14.63 -9.45 24.18
C ILE A 33 13.26 -9.12 24.78
N ASP A 34 13.06 -7.90 25.27
CA ASP A 34 11.83 -7.46 25.93
C ASP A 34 11.16 -6.29 25.19
N SER A 35 11.59 -5.96 23.96
CA SER A 35 11.10 -4.81 23.23
C SER A 35 10.68 -5.16 21.81
N TYR A 36 9.36 -5.19 21.61
CA TYR A 36 8.73 -5.59 20.35
C TYR A 36 7.73 -4.52 19.86
N PRO A 37 7.52 -4.40 18.54
CA PRO A 37 6.37 -3.67 18.03
C PRO A 37 5.09 -4.24 18.63
N TYR A 38 4.17 -3.38 19.07
CA TYR A 38 2.99 -3.83 19.80
C TYR A 38 2.07 -4.72 18.96
N ARG A 39 1.86 -4.34 17.70
CA ARG A 39 1.05 -5.10 16.73
C ARG A 39 1.68 -4.99 15.34
N ILE A 40 1.89 -6.13 14.69
CA ILE A 40 2.34 -6.22 13.31
C ILE A 40 1.18 -6.78 12.50
N ALA A 41 0.64 -5.97 11.59
CA ALA A 41 -0.33 -6.44 10.60
C ALA A 41 0.42 -7.11 9.45
N VAL A 42 -0.08 -8.25 8.98
CA VAL A 42 0.46 -8.94 7.80
C VAL A 42 -0.70 -9.13 6.82
N VAL A 43 -0.50 -8.69 5.59
CA VAL A 43 -1.50 -8.76 4.51
C VAL A 43 -0.78 -9.02 3.18
N GLY A 44 -1.45 -9.66 2.24
CA GLY A 44 -0.96 -9.89 0.88
C GLY A 44 -2.14 -9.90 -0.08
N ASP A 45 -1.85 -9.90 -1.38
CA ASP A 45 -2.87 -10.05 -2.43
C ASP A 45 -4.00 -9.01 -2.31
N LEU A 46 -3.66 -7.78 -1.91
CA LEU A 46 -4.65 -6.81 -1.45
C LEU A 46 -5.55 -6.36 -2.60
N GLY A 47 -4.97 -6.05 -3.75
CA GLY A 47 -5.66 -5.40 -4.86
C GLY A 47 -6.30 -4.06 -4.49
N LEU A 48 -7.27 -3.65 -5.30
CA LEU A 48 -8.01 -2.40 -5.11
C LEU A 48 -9.50 -2.61 -5.43
N THR A 49 -10.19 -3.23 -4.49
CA THR A 49 -11.63 -3.58 -4.55
C THR A 49 -12.36 -3.10 -3.29
N GLY A 50 -13.70 -3.21 -3.25
CA GLY A 50 -14.46 -2.92 -2.03
C GLY A 50 -14.09 -3.84 -0.85
N ASN A 51 -13.71 -5.09 -1.13
CA ASN A 51 -13.19 -6.00 -0.11
C ASN A 51 -11.82 -5.55 0.42
N SER A 52 -10.97 -5.02 -0.45
CA SER A 52 -9.66 -4.45 -0.08
C SER A 52 -9.85 -3.30 0.91
N THR A 53 -10.83 -2.41 0.68
CA THR A 53 -11.21 -1.36 1.64
C THR A 53 -11.61 -1.94 2.98
N SER A 54 -12.49 -2.95 3.00
CA SER A 54 -12.88 -3.64 4.24
C SER A 54 -11.67 -4.23 4.97
N THR A 55 -10.71 -4.84 4.26
CA THR A 55 -9.47 -5.35 4.87
C THR A 55 -8.67 -4.22 5.52
N ILE A 56 -8.47 -3.11 4.83
CA ILE A 56 -7.77 -1.93 5.37
C ILE A 56 -8.51 -1.34 6.59
N ASP A 57 -9.84 -1.24 6.55
CA ASP A 57 -10.63 -0.74 7.67
C ASP A 57 -10.44 -1.61 8.93
N HIS A 58 -10.41 -2.94 8.76
CA HIS A 58 -10.10 -3.86 9.87
C HIS A 58 -8.67 -3.68 10.38
N LEU A 59 -7.69 -3.44 9.51
CA LEU A 59 -6.32 -3.13 9.94
C LEU A 59 -6.28 -1.83 10.73
N ILE A 60 -6.90 -0.76 10.24
CA ILE A 60 -6.96 0.54 10.92
C ILE A 60 -7.60 0.40 12.31
N GLY A 61 -8.72 -0.34 12.42
CA GLY A 61 -9.39 -0.62 13.70
C GLY A 61 -8.49 -1.32 14.72
N ASN A 62 -7.55 -2.14 14.25
CA ASN A 62 -6.58 -2.86 15.09
C ASN A 62 -5.32 -2.04 15.43
N LYS A 63 -5.15 -0.83 14.87
CA LYS A 63 -4.05 0.11 15.18
C LYS A 63 -2.66 -0.55 15.16
N PRO A 64 -2.24 -1.17 14.03
CA PRO A 64 -0.93 -1.77 13.91
C PRO A 64 0.18 -0.72 14.05
N SER A 65 1.30 -1.13 14.64
CA SER A 65 2.53 -0.32 14.69
C SER A 65 3.41 -0.53 13.46
N LEU A 66 3.13 -1.60 12.69
CA LEU A 66 3.82 -1.96 11.46
C LEU A 66 2.85 -2.74 10.57
N VAL A 67 2.86 -2.49 9.27
CA VAL A 67 2.15 -3.28 8.26
C VAL A 67 3.19 -3.94 7.36
N LEU A 68 3.14 -5.25 7.24
CA LEU A 68 3.91 -6.03 6.29
C LEU A 68 2.99 -6.42 5.11
N MET A 69 3.26 -5.85 3.94
CA MET A 69 2.58 -6.17 2.68
C MET A 69 3.37 -7.24 1.92
N VAL A 70 2.78 -8.41 1.70
CA VAL A 70 3.43 -9.58 1.11
C VAL A 70 2.90 -9.82 -0.30
N GLY A 71 3.55 -9.20 -1.29
CA GLY A 71 3.28 -9.44 -2.70
C GLY A 71 1.91 -8.97 -3.19
N ASP A 72 1.70 -9.04 -4.51
CA ASP A 72 0.43 -8.81 -5.20
C ASP A 72 -0.38 -7.59 -4.71
N LEU A 73 0.18 -6.40 -4.93
CA LEU A 73 -0.34 -5.15 -4.39
C LEU A 73 -1.57 -4.62 -5.15
N SER A 74 -1.37 -4.08 -6.36
CA SER A 74 -2.43 -3.35 -7.09
C SER A 74 -3.25 -4.21 -8.07
N TYR A 75 -2.71 -5.37 -8.46
CA TYR A 75 -3.19 -6.16 -9.61
C TYR A 75 -3.37 -5.34 -10.90
N ALA A 76 -2.52 -4.35 -11.15
CA ALA A 76 -2.50 -3.59 -12.40
C ALA A 76 -2.38 -4.48 -13.66
N ASN A 77 -1.81 -5.68 -13.51
CA ASN A 77 -1.66 -6.70 -14.56
C ASN A 77 -2.91 -7.55 -14.82
N GLN A 78 -4.05 -7.22 -14.21
CA GLN A 78 -5.36 -7.78 -14.53
C GLN A 78 -6.15 -6.93 -15.53
N TYR A 79 -5.50 -5.93 -16.14
CA TYR A 79 -6.10 -4.95 -17.03
C TYR A 79 -5.30 -4.85 -18.32
N LEU A 80 -5.97 -4.54 -19.43
CA LEU A 80 -5.30 -4.08 -20.66
C LEU A 80 -4.69 -2.69 -20.45
N THR A 81 -3.75 -2.31 -21.29
CA THR A 81 -3.09 -0.98 -21.28
C THR A 81 -4.07 0.18 -21.46
N THR A 82 -5.21 -0.06 -22.11
CA THR A 82 -6.31 0.92 -22.26
C THR A 82 -7.18 1.06 -21.00
N GLY A 83 -6.94 0.23 -19.99
CA GLY A 83 -7.68 0.23 -18.73
C GLY A 83 -9.04 -0.46 -18.82
N GLY A 84 -10.08 0.18 -18.29
CA GLY A 84 -11.44 -0.36 -18.27
C GLY A 84 -11.68 -1.39 -17.16
N LYS A 85 -12.47 -2.43 -17.46
CA LYS A 85 -12.82 -3.46 -16.49
C LYS A 85 -11.70 -4.51 -16.41
N GLY A 86 -11.10 -4.65 -15.23
CA GLY A 86 -10.14 -5.71 -14.95
C GLY A 86 -10.79 -7.09 -15.02
N ALA A 87 -9.98 -8.09 -15.32
CA ALA A 87 -10.38 -9.48 -15.38
C ALA A 87 -9.89 -10.26 -14.16
N PRO A 88 -10.66 -11.24 -13.63
CA PRO A 88 -10.15 -12.13 -12.58
C PRO A 88 -9.03 -13.05 -13.08
N CYS A 89 -9.01 -13.32 -14.39
CA CYS A 89 -7.96 -14.07 -15.07
C CYS A 89 -7.63 -13.35 -16.38
N PHE A 90 -6.46 -12.70 -16.42
CA PHE A 90 -5.97 -12.01 -17.62
C PHE A 90 -5.90 -12.94 -18.84
N SER A 91 -5.22 -14.08 -18.74
CA SER A 91 -5.05 -15.02 -19.87
C SER A 91 -6.36 -15.65 -20.35
N CYS A 92 -7.33 -15.82 -19.46
CA CYS A 92 -8.66 -16.35 -19.81
C CYS A 92 -9.51 -15.31 -20.55
N SER A 93 -9.35 -14.03 -20.22
CA SER A 93 -10.21 -12.94 -20.73
C SER A 93 -9.60 -12.24 -21.94
N PHE A 94 -8.27 -12.26 -22.06
CA PHE A 94 -7.51 -11.64 -23.13
C PHE A 94 -6.50 -12.63 -23.73
N PRO A 95 -6.97 -13.76 -24.30
CA PRO A 95 -6.08 -14.80 -24.84
C PRO A 95 -5.24 -14.30 -26.01
N ASP A 96 -5.76 -13.31 -26.75
CA ASP A 96 -5.12 -12.72 -27.93
C ASP A 96 -4.23 -11.51 -27.59
N ALA A 97 -4.08 -11.17 -26.30
CA ALA A 97 -3.21 -10.08 -25.89
C ALA A 97 -1.75 -10.40 -26.30
N PRO A 98 -1.05 -9.48 -26.98
CA PRO A 98 0.30 -9.76 -27.51
C PRO A 98 1.35 -9.93 -26.41
N ILE A 99 1.07 -9.44 -25.20
CA ILE A 99 1.88 -9.58 -24.00
C ILE A 99 0.98 -9.57 -22.76
N ARG A 100 1.51 -9.95 -21.60
CA ARG A 100 0.88 -9.69 -20.31
C ARG A 100 0.88 -8.20 -20.01
N GLU A 101 -0.15 -7.51 -20.48
CA GLU A 101 -0.35 -6.08 -20.32
C GLU A 101 -0.59 -5.68 -18.86
N THR A 102 -0.52 -4.36 -18.61
CA THR A 102 -0.84 -3.76 -17.31
C THR A 102 -1.49 -2.39 -17.52
N TYR A 103 -2.37 -1.99 -16.59
CA TYR A 103 -2.87 -0.62 -16.49
C TYR A 103 -2.23 0.07 -15.29
N GLN A 104 -1.11 0.76 -15.54
CA GLN A 104 -0.30 1.39 -14.50
C GLN A 104 -1.04 2.39 -13.59
N PRO A 105 -2.06 3.15 -14.04
CA PRO A 105 -2.84 4.02 -13.15
C PRO A 105 -3.51 3.32 -11.96
N ARG A 106 -3.59 1.98 -11.95
CA ARG A 106 -4.04 1.22 -10.76
C ARG A 106 -3.05 1.26 -9.60
N TRP A 107 -1.76 1.50 -9.87
CA TRP A 107 -0.77 1.76 -8.82
C TRP A 107 -1.00 3.11 -8.16
N ASP A 108 -1.22 4.16 -8.96
CA ASP A 108 -1.52 5.51 -8.46
C ASP A 108 -2.84 5.54 -7.69
N ALA A 109 -3.84 4.76 -8.10
CA ALA A 109 -5.11 4.68 -7.38
C ALA A 109 -5.02 3.85 -6.07
N TRP A 110 -3.97 3.05 -5.90
CA TRP A 110 -3.76 2.22 -4.72
C TRP A 110 -3.02 2.94 -3.60
N GLY A 111 -2.10 3.86 -3.97
CA GLY A 111 -1.19 4.57 -3.07
C GLY A 111 -1.54 6.03 -2.85
#